data_AF-Q87FL0-F1
#
_entry.id   AF-Q87FL0-F1
#
_cell.length_a   1.000
_cell.length_b   1.000
_cell.length_c   1.000
_cell.angle_alpha   90.00
_cell.angle_beta   90.00
_cell.angle_gamma   90.00
#
_symmetry.space_group_name_H-M   'P 1'
#
loop_
_entity.id
_entity.type
_entity.pdbx_description
1 polymer ?
#
loop_
_entity_poly.entity_id
_entity_poly.type
_entity_poly.pdbx_seq_one_letter_code
_entity_poly.pdbx_strand_id
1 'polypeptide(L)'
;MKKVIIGLVVALTSLSALAGEGVVTVASTHSAKDTADKFVAIAQEKGLTVFARINHQENATKVDMTLRPTEVIVFGNPKVGTPLMICAQEVALDLPQKVLVYEDDEGKTILCI
;
A
#
# COMPACT_ATOMS: atom_id res chain seq x y z
N MET A 1 18.80 54.69 24.01
CA MET A 1 19.66 54.01 23.02
C MET A 1 19.90 52.58 23.47
N LYS A 2 19.52 51.62 22.60
CA LYS A 2 19.74 50.16 22.66
C LYS A 2 18.97 49.37 23.75
N LYS A 3 18.61 48.14 23.35
CA LYS A 3 17.97 47.02 24.08
C LYS A 3 16.43 47.06 23.92
N VAL A 4 15.73 46.08 23.33
CA VAL A 4 16.00 44.65 23.14
C VAL A 4 15.31 44.20 21.85
N ILE A 5 16.08 43.64 20.92
CA ILE A 5 15.62 42.84 19.79
C ILE A 5 15.30 41.45 20.34
N ILE A 6 14.41 40.71 19.65
CA ILE A 6 14.14 39.26 19.76
C ILE A 6 12.80 38.97 20.47
N GLY A 7 11.71 39.26 19.77
CA GLY A 7 10.41 38.62 19.96
C GLY A 7 10.25 37.52 18.92
N LEU A 8 10.85 36.38 19.24
CA LEU A 8 10.73 35.03 18.69
C LEU A 8 9.46 34.78 17.84
N VAL A 9 9.53 35.04 16.52
CA VAL A 9 8.63 34.43 15.54
C VAL A 9 9.17 33.02 15.28
N VAL A 10 8.86 32.08 16.16
CA VAL A 10 8.96 30.65 15.83
C VAL A 10 7.78 30.36 14.93
N ALA A 11 8.03 30.52 13.63
CA ALA A 11 7.18 29.99 12.59
C ALA A 11 7.05 28.48 12.84
N LEU A 12 5.84 28.03 13.14
CA LEU A 12 5.44 26.63 13.02
C LEU A 12 5.52 26.24 11.54
N THR A 13 6.73 26.02 11.03
CA THR A 13 6.92 25.22 9.83
C THR A 13 6.81 23.78 10.25
N SER A 14 5.56 23.31 10.42
CA SER A 14 5.25 21.90 10.39
C SER A 14 5.65 21.42 8.98
N LEU A 15 6.87 20.92 8.83
CA LEU A 15 7.21 20.06 7.71
C LEU A 15 6.29 18.85 7.84
N SER A 16 5.16 18.88 7.13
CA SER A 16 4.43 17.67 6.81
C SER A 16 5.45 16.72 6.22
N ALA A 17 5.76 15.65 6.96
CA ALA A 17 6.58 14.57 6.45
C ALA A 17 5.98 14.16 5.10
N LEU A 18 6.73 14.33 4.01
CA LEU A 18 6.38 13.71 2.74
C LEU A 18 6.36 12.21 3.01
N ALA A 19 5.17 11.64 3.15
CA ALA A 19 5.01 10.20 3.09
C ALA A 19 5.46 9.76 1.69
N GLY A 20 6.48 8.89 1.63
CA GLY A 20 6.88 8.28 0.37
C GLY A 20 8.25 7.64 0.26
N GLU A 21 8.97 7.32 1.35
CA GLU A 21 10.09 6.37 1.26
C GLU A 21 9.59 4.99 1.71
N GLY A 22 9.21 4.15 0.74
CA GLY A 22 8.90 2.73 0.99
C GLY A 22 7.73 2.14 0.21
N VAL A 23 6.91 2.95 -0.47
CA VAL A 23 5.78 2.47 -1.29
C VAL A 23 5.85 3.11 -2.66
N VAL A 24 5.81 2.29 -3.71
CA VAL A 24 5.74 2.74 -5.10
C VAL A 24 4.29 2.79 -5.53
N THR A 25 3.82 3.98 -5.94
CA THR A 25 2.45 4.19 -6.40
C THR A 25 2.40 4.32 -7.92
N VAL A 26 1.47 3.60 -8.56
CA VAL A 26 1.22 3.64 -10.00
C VAL A 26 -0.25 3.91 -10.25
N ALA A 27 -0.57 4.95 -11.01
CA ALA A 27 -1.94 5.23 -11.42
C ALA A 27 -2.40 4.24 -12.52
N SER A 28 -3.63 3.76 -12.41
CA SER A 28 -4.28 2.90 -13.39
C SER A 28 -5.40 3.67 -14.11
N THR A 29 -5.55 3.42 -15.41
CA THR A 29 -6.68 3.90 -16.20
C THR A 29 -7.89 2.96 -16.14
N HIS A 30 -7.78 1.86 -15.39
CA HIS A 30 -8.85 0.88 -15.20
C HIS A 30 -9.50 1.04 -13.82
N SER A 31 -10.66 0.43 -13.61
CA SER A 31 -11.27 0.35 -12.28
C SER A 31 -10.37 -0.37 -11.28
N ALA A 32 -10.59 -0.17 -9.98
CA ALA A 32 -9.85 -0.89 -8.93
C ALA A 32 -9.98 -2.41 -9.10
N LYS A 33 -11.19 -2.91 -9.39
CA LYS A 33 -11.43 -4.34 -9.62
C LYS A 33 -10.66 -4.86 -10.84
N ASP A 34 -10.74 -4.18 -11.98
CA ASP A 34 -10.04 -4.62 -13.20
C ASP A 34 -8.52 -4.56 -13.04
N THR A 35 -8.03 -3.56 -12.31
CA THR A 35 -6.60 -3.41 -11.98
C THR A 35 -6.14 -4.58 -11.10
N ALA A 36 -6.90 -4.91 -10.07
CA ALA A 36 -6.63 -6.06 -9.20
C ALA A 36 -6.66 -7.39 -9.97
N ASP A 37 -7.68 -7.61 -10.81
CA ASP A 37 -7.83 -8.83 -11.61
C ASP A 37 -6.68 -8.97 -12.63
N LYS A 38 -6.28 -7.87 -13.29
CA LYS A 38 -5.12 -7.86 -14.21
C LYS A 38 -3.81 -8.14 -13.48
N PHE A 39 -3.60 -7.56 -12.30
CA PHE A 39 -2.42 -7.85 -11.49
C PHE A 39 -2.32 -9.33 -11.16
N VAL A 40 -3.43 -9.93 -10.69
CA VAL A 40 -3.50 -11.37 -10.36
C VAL A 40 -3.15 -12.22 -11.57
N ALA A 41 -3.72 -11.91 -12.75
CA ALA A 41 -3.41 -12.64 -13.97
C ALA A 41 -1.93 -12.58 -14.33
N ILE A 42 -1.32 -11.38 -14.30
CA ILE A 42 0.10 -11.18 -14.61
C ILE A 42 1.00 -11.88 -13.58
N ALA A 43 0.64 -11.81 -12.29
CA ALA A 43 1.40 -12.46 -11.23
C ALA A 43 1.42 -13.98 -11.42
N GLN A 44 0.27 -14.59 -11.73
CA GLN A 44 0.15 -16.02 -11.99
C GLN A 44 0.89 -16.43 -13.27
N GLU A 45 0.80 -15.65 -14.35
CA GLU A 45 1.56 -15.87 -15.58
C GLU A 45 3.07 -15.88 -15.33
N LYS A 46 3.55 -15.02 -14.43
CA LYS A 46 4.95 -14.96 -13.99
C LYS A 46 5.32 -16.05 -12.96
N GLY A 47 4.44 -17.01 -12.70
CA GLY A 47 4.69 -18.13 -11.80
C GLY A 47 4.65 -17.75 -10.30
N LEU A 48 4.05 -16.62 -9.95
CA LEU A 48 3.80 -16.25 -8.56
C LEU A 48 2.48 -16.88 -8.08
N THR A 49 2.46 -17.30 -6.82
CA THR A 49 1.26 -17.78 -6.14
C THR A 49 0.49 -16.58 -5.60
N VAL A 50 -0.81 -16.52 -5.85
CA VAL A 50 -1.73 -15.61 -5.15
C VAL A 50 -2.33 -16.36 -3.97
N PHE A 51 -1.96 -15.96 -2.76
CA PHE A 51 -2.37 -16.61 -1.52
C PHE A 51 -3.73 -16.13 -1.03
N ALA A 52 -3.99 -14.83 -1.17
CA ALA A 52 -5.24 -14.22 -0.73
C ALA A 52 -5.55 -12.96 -1.51
N ARG A 53 -6.85 -12.66 -1.57
CA ARG A 53 -7.40 -11.38 -1.98
C ARG A 53 -8.29 -10.89 -0.85
N ILE A 54 -8.00 -9.71 -0.30
CA ILE A 54 -8.67 -9.15 0.88
C ILE A 54 -9.41 -7.91 0.42
N ASN A 55 -10.72 -8.03 0.25
CA ASN A 55 -11.58 -6.92 -0.13
C ASN A 55 -11.98 -6.11 1.11
N HIS A 56 -11.32 -4.98 1.33
CA HIS A 56 -11.61 -4.11 2.47
C HIS A 56 -12.93 -3.34 2.29
N GLN A 57 -13.35 -3.05 1.05
CA GLN A 57 -14.67 -2.45 0.80
C GLN A 57 -15.79 -3.39 1.25
N GLU A 58 -15.71 -4.68 0.90
CA GLU A 58 -16.68 -5.67 1.33
C GLU A 58 -16.68 -5.83 2.87
N ASN A 59 -15.50 -5.83 3.49
CA ASN A 59 -15.38 -5.92 4.93
C ASN A 59 -15.97 -4.70 5.66
N ALA A 60 -15.82 -3.50 5.11
CA ALA A 60 -16.45 -2.29 5.64
C ALA A 60 -17.98 -2.40 5.59
N THR A 61 -18.54 -2.89 4.48
CA THR A 61 -19.99 -3.09 4.34
C THR A 61 -20.54 -4.07 5.39
N LYS A 62 -19.77 -5.10 5.78
CA LYS A 62 -20.18 -6.06 6.83
C LYS A 62 -20.30 -5.45 8.23
N VAL A 63 -19.75 -4.25 8.44
CA VAL A 63 -19.82 -3.50 9.69
C VAL A 63 -20.52 -2.15 9.50
N ASP A 64 -21.41 -2.05 8.51
CA ASP A 64 -22.23 -0.87 8.21
C ASP A 64 -21.42 0.41 7.91
N MET A 65 -20.18 0.24 7.43
CA MET A 65 -19.31 1.34 7.02
C MET A 65 -19.12 1.36 5.50
N THR A 66 -18.97 2.56 4.94
CA THR A 66 -18.62 2.72 3.52
C THR A 66 -17.12 2.95 3.39
N LEU A 67 -16.50 2.19 2.49
CA LEU A 67 -15.12 2.40 2.06
C LEU A 67 -15.09 2.39 0.53
N ARG A 68 -14.31 3.30 -0.06
CA ARG A 68 -14.02 3.28 -1.50
C ARG A 68 -13.39 1.93 -1.89
N PRO A 69 -13.45 1.51 -3.17
CA PRO A 69 -12.79 0.30 -3.61
C PRO A 69 -11.36 0.21 -3.05
N THR A 70 -11.09 -0.82 -2.26
CA THR A 70 -9.82 -1.02 -1.55
C THR A 70 -9.61 -2.51 -1.38
N GLU A 71 -8.57 -3.05 -2.02
CA GLU A 71 -8.28 -4.48 -2.05
C GLU A 71 -6.78 -4.74 -1.91
N VAL A 72 -6.41 -5.65 -1.01
CA VAL A 72 -5.03 -6.14 -0.86
C VAL A 72 -4.92 -7.52 -1.51
N ILE A 73 -3.95 -7.69 -2.39
CA ILE A 73 -3.59 -8.99 -2.97
C ILE A 73 -2.30 -9.45 -2.31
N VAL A 74 -2.34 -10.62 -1.69
CA VAL A 74 -1.19 -11.27 -1.04
C VAL A 74 -0.64 -12.32 -2.00
N PHE A 75 0.62 -12.19 -2.37
CA PHE A 75 1.23 -13.02 -3.41
C PHE A 75 2.72 -13.25 -3.16
N GLY A 76 3.31 -14.26 -3.82
CA GLY A 76 4.75 -14.52 -3.69
C GLY A 76 5.21 -15.81 -4.35
N ASN A 77 6.46 -16.17 -4.12
CA ASN A 77 7.05 -17.40 -4.63
C ASN A 77 7.75 -18.15 -3.49
N PRO A 78 7.22 -19.30 -3.02
CA PRO A 78 7.84 -20.09 -1.96
C PRO A 78 9.29 -20.50 -2.27
N LYS A 79 9.65 -20.69 -3.55
CA LYS A 79 11.04 -21.01 -3.95
C LYS A 79 12.02 -19.88 -3.63
N VAL A 80 11.53 -18.64 -3.52
CA VAL A 80 12.32 -17.46 -3.16
C VAL A 80 12.17 -17.15 -1.67
N GLY A 81 10.95 -17.21 -1.13
CA GLY A 81 10.66 -16.82 0.25
C GLY A 81 11.17 -17.81 1.30
N THR A 82 11.00 -19.13 1.08
CA THR A 82 11.39 -20.15 2.07
C THR A 82 12.89 -20.13 2.41
N PRO A 83 13.82 -20.00 1.44
CA PRO A 83 15.24 -19.82 1.76
C PRO A 83 15.51 -18.63 2.70
N LEU A 84 14.79 -17.51 2.54
CA LEU A 84 14.92 -16.35 3.43
C LEU A 84 14.45 -16.70 4.86
N MET A 85 13.35 -17.43 4.98
CA MET A 85 12.83 -17.89 6.29
C MET A 85 13.73 -18.93 6.97
N ILE A 86 14.44 -19.75 6.19
CA ILE A 86 15.45 -20.67 6.73
C ILE A 86 16.62 -19.88 7.34
N CYS A 87 17.05 -18.79 6.69
CA CYS A 87 18.09 -17.91 7.24
C CYS A 87 17.61 -17.13 8.46
N ALA A 88 16.38 -16.60 8.41
CA ALA A 88 15.77 -15.83 9.49
C ALA A 88 14.24 -15.98 9.45
N GLN A 89 13.69 -16.73 10.41
CA GLN A 89 12.26 -17.05 10.42
C GLN A 89 11.36 -15.81 10.58
N GLU A 90 11.85 -14.77 11.28
CA GLU A 90 11.12 -13.52 11.51
C GLU A 90 10.76 -12.77 10.21
N VAL A 91 11.48 -13.02 9.11
CA VAL A 91 11.15 -12.49 7.77
C VAL A 91 9.75 -12.94 7.30
N ALA A 92 9.19 -14.00 7.91
CA ALA A 92 7.82 -14.41 7.66
C ALA A 92 6.75 -13.39 8.12
N LEU A 93 7.10 -12.37 8.92
CA LEU A 93 6.20 -11.24 9.21
C LEU A 93 5.99 -10.35 7.98
N ASP A 94 7.03 -10.18 7.16
CA ASP A 94 6.99 -9.33 5.98
C ASP A 94 6.49 -10.07 4.74
N LEU A 95 6.74 -11.39 4.68
CA LEU A 95 6.29 -12.27 3.60
C LEU A 95 4.89 -12.86 3.86
N PRO A 96 4.09 -13.15 2.82
CA PRO A 96 4.34 -12.89 1.40
C PRO A 96 4.26 -11.38 1.07
N GLN A 97 4.69 -11.05 -0.15
CA GLN A 97 4.54 -9.70 -0.68
C GLN A 97 3.06 -9.34 -0.82
N LYS A 98 2.79 -8.04 -0.84
CA LYS A 98 1.44 -7.48 -0.91
C LYS A 98 1.43 -6.40 -1.98
N VAL A 99 0.32 -6.28 -2.69
CA VAL A 99 0.00 -5.10 -3.50
C VAL A 99 -1.36 -4.60 -3.05
N LEU A 100 -1.48 -3.29 -2.88
CA LEU A 100 -2.74 -2.64 -2.57
C LEU A 100 -3.27 -2.01 -3.85
N VAL A 101 -4.54 -2.24 -4.15
CA VAL A 101 -5.26 -1.51 -5.20
C VAL A 101 -6.41 -0.77 -4.54
N TYR A 102 -6.48 0.54 -4.73
CA TYR A 102 -7.55 1.34 -4.15
C TYR A 102 -7.97 2.48 -5.07
N GLU A 103 -9.14 3.03 -4.81
CA GLU A 103 -9.63 4.27 -5.41
C GLU A 103 -9.43 5.42 -4.42
N ASP A 104 -8.74 6.48 -4.85
CA ASP A 104 -8.55 7.69 -4.05
C ASP A 104 -9.83 8.55 -3.97
N ASP A 105 -9.76 9.69 -3.29
CA ASP A 105 -10.90 10.60 -3.12
C ASP A 105 -11.27 11.38 -4.39
N GLU A 106 -10.40 11.39 -5.40
CA GLU A 106 -10.66 11.94 -6.74
C GLU A 106 -11.24 10.88 -7.70
N GLY A 107 -11.42 9.64 -7.25
CA GLY A 107 -11.91 8.53 -8.08
C GLY A 107 -10.82 7.88 -8.95
N LYS A 108 -9.53 8.18 -8.73
CA LYS A 108 -8.44 7.55 -9.47
C LYS A 108 -8.09 6.21 -8.83
N THR A 109 -7.90 5.20 -9.67
CA THR A 109 -7.40 3.91 -9.22
C THR A 109 -5.88 3.96 -9.11
N ILE A 110 -5.37 3.63 -7.92
CA ILE A 110 -3.96 3.58 -7.57
C ILE A 110 -3.58 2.15 -7.20
N LEU A 111 -2.42 1.72 -7.70
CA LEU A 111 -1.77 0.48 -7.33
C LEU A 111 -0.50 0.82 -6.53
N CYS A 112 -0.38 0.29 -5.32
CA CYS A 112 0.72 0.49 -4.40
C CYS A 112 1.49 -0.82 -4.17
N ILE A 113 2.79 -0.79 -4.37
CA ILE A 113 3.72 -1.92 -4.17
C ILE A 113 4.79 -1.55 -3.16
#